data_AF-A0A0C2VRU8-F1
#
_entry.id   AF-A0A0C2VRU8-F1
#
_cell.length_a   1.000
_cell.length_b   1.000
_cell.length_c   1.000
_cell.angle_alpha   90.00
_cell.angle_beta   90.00
_cell.angle_gamma   90.00
#
_symmetry.space_group_name_H-M   'P 1'
#
loop_
_entity.id
_entity.type
_entity.pdbx_description
1 polymer ?
#
loop_
_entity_poly.entity_id
_entity_poly.type
_entity_poly.pdbx_seq_one_letter_code
_entity_poly.pdbx_strand_id
1 'polypeptide(L)'
;MYLALNVETSFEIKSLTDLPKFKQLMEYLKMKINKSKLAEELGVDRRTVDKYLNGFVPKRKRKKPSKIDQYCKVIAALLSEDSKQVFYHRRVLCQYLKKTITGWSVPPLLFVHT
;
A
#
# COMPACT_ATOMS: atom_id res chain seq x y z
N MET A 1 -50.43 5.32 -8.02
CA MET A 1 -49.60 4.46 -8.89
C MET A 1 -49.00 3.38 -8.02
N TYR A 2 -49.20 2.11 -8.39
CA TYR A 2 -48.63 0.98 -7.67
C TYR A 2 -47.47 0.43 -8.50
N LEU A 3 -46.26 0.48 -7.95
CA LEU A 3 -45.07 -0.10 -8.56
C LEU A 3 -44.80 -1.42 -7.83
N ALA A 4 -45.08 -2.54 -8.49
CA ALA A 4 -44.68 -3.85 -8.01
C ALA A 4 -43.22 -4.09 -8.42
N LEU A 5 -42.30 -3.89 -7.48
CA LEU A 5 -40.89 -4.24 -7.67
C LEU A 5 -40.70 -5.70 -7.28
N ASN A 6 -40.56 -6.57 -8.28
CA ASN A 6 -40.15 -7.96 -8.08
C ASN A 6 -38.63 -8.01 -7.90
N VAL A 7 -38.15 -7.65 -6.71
CA VAL A 7 -36.72 -7.72 -6.38
C VAL A 7 -36.46 -9.09 -5.80
N GLU A 8 -35.58 -9.88 -6.42
CA GLU A 8 -35.02 -11.08 -5.80
C GLU A 8 -34.31 -10.65 -4.51
N THR A 9 -34.92 -10.95 -3.36
CA THR A 9 -34.46 -10.51 -2.03
C THR A 9 -33.35 -11.40 -1.45
N SER A 10 -32.68 -12.20 -2.27
CA SER A 10 -31.55 -13.02 -1.86
C SER A 10 -30.24 -12.29 -2.07
N PHE A 11 -29.64 -11.81 -0.97
CA PHE A 11 -28.27 -11.28 -0.96
C PHE A 11 -27.35 -12.27 -0.26
N GLU A 12 -26.45 -12.89 -1.01
CA GLU A 12 -25.51 -13.87 -0.48
C GLU A 12 -24.20 -13.18 -0.04
N ILE A 13 -23.82 -13.35 1.23
CA ILE A 13 -22.57 -12.82 1.78
C ILE A 13 -21.55 -13.97 1.84
N LYS A 14 -20.58 -13.98 0.93
CA LYS A 14 -19.49 -14.99 0.92
C LYS A 14 -18.24 -14.50 1.62
N SER A 15 -18.06 -13.17 1.70
CA SER A 15 -16.79 -12.59 2.13
C SER A 15 -16.95 -11.29 2.92
N LEU A 16 -15.91 -10.93 3.68
CA LEU A 16 -15.85 -9.66 4.42
C LEU A 16 -15.88 -8.43 3.51
N THR A 17 -15.50 -8.58 2.24
CA THR A 17 -15.52 -7.49 1.25
C THR A 17 -16.93 -7.14 0.77
N ASP A 18 -17.91 -7.99 1.04
CA ASP A 18 -19.31 -7.76 0.66
C ASP A 18 -20.09 -6.96 1.72
N LEU A 19 -19.55 -6.88 2.95
CA LEU A 19 -20.16 -6.18 4.09
C LEU A 19 -20.46 -4.68 3.85
N PRO A 20 -19.61 -3.89 3.16
CA PRO A 20 -19.94 -2.52 2.83
C PRO A 20 -21.20 -2.40 1.97
N LYS A 21 -21.36 -3.26 0.95
CA LYS A 21 -22.55 -3.28 0.08
C LYS A 21 -23.79 -3.73 0.86
N PHE A 22 -23.62 -4.75 1.70
CA PHE A 22 -24.67 -5.21 2.59
C PHE A 22 -25.19 -4.10 3.51
N LYS A 23 -24.28 -3.28 4.08
CA LYS A 23 -24.67 -2.13 4.91
C LYS A 23 -25.53 -1.14 4.13
N GLN A 24 -25.14 -0.80 2.90
CA GLN A 24 -25.91 0.11 2.05
C GLN A 24 -27.32 -0.41 1.76
N LEU A 25 -27.46 -1.71 1.48
CA LEU A 25 -28.77 -2.35 1.29
C LEU A 25 -29.62 -2.28 2.56
N MET A 26 -29.04 -2.58 3.72
CA MET A 26 -29.76 -2.54 5.00
C MET A 26 -30.18 -1.12 5.38
N GLU A 27 -29.36 -0.11 5.06
CA GLU A 27 -29.72 1.31 5.24
C GLU A 27 -30.87 1.72 4.33
N TYR A 28 -30.86 1.31 3.06
CA TYR A 28 -31.97 1.55 2.13
C TYR A 28 -33.28 0.91 2.60
N LEU A 29 -33.20 -0.32 3.12
CA LEU A 29 -34.33 -1.05 3.68
C LEU A 29 -34.72 -0.59 5.10
N LYS A 30 -33.97 0.33 5.71
CA LYS A 30 -34.13 0.80 7.10
C LYS A 30 -34.11 -0.35 8.13
N MET A 31 -33.33 -1.39 7.88
CA MET A 31 -33.22 -2.57 8.75
C MET A 31 -31.97 -2.52 9.63
N LYS A 32 -32.08 -3.08 10.84
CA LYS A 32 -30.96 -3.20 11.77
C LYS A 32 -30.11 -4.43 11.46
N ILE A 33 -28.80 -4.25 11.38
CA ILE A 33 -27.84 -5.34 11.15
C ILE A 33 -27.58 -6.12 12.44
N ASN A 34 -27.79 -7.44 12.42
CA ASN A 34 -27.39 -8.32 13.50
C ASN A 34 -25.92 -8.73 13.34
N LYS A 35 -25.02 -7.96 13.97
CA LYS A 35 -23.57 -8.14 13.86
C LYS A 35 -23.05 -9.44 14.49
N SER A 36 -23.73 -9.97 15.52
CA SER A 36 -23.29 -11.20 16.20
C SER A 36 -23.52 -12.42 15.32
N LYS A 37 -24.72 -12.55 14.74
CA LYS A 37 -25.04 -13.65 13.81
C LYS A 37 -24.12 -13.65 12.59
N LEU A 38 -23.86 -12.47 12.05
CA LEU A 38 -22.94 -12.28 10.94
C LEU A 38 -21.50 -12.69 11.27
N ALA A 39 -21.06 -12.46 12.51
CA ALA A 39 -19.74 -12.83 12.99
C ALA A 39 -19.61 -14.36 13.14
N GLU A 40 -20.66 -15.03 13.63
CA GLU A 40 -20.73 -16.49 13.74
C GLU A 40 -20.70 -17.16 12.37
N GLU A 41 -21.54 -16.72 11.43
CA GLU A 41 -21.61 -17.28 10.06
C GLU A 41 -20.30 -17.09 9.28
N LEU A 42 -19.61 -15.96 9.47
CA LEU A 42 -18.34 -15.67 8.81
C LEU A 42 -17.12 -16.21 9.59
N GLY A 43 -17.31 -16.77 10.79
CA GLY A 43 -16.22 -17.27 11.63
C GLY A 43 -15.21 -16.19 12.05
N VAL A 44 -15.66 -14.95 12.26
CA VAL A 44 -14.79 -13.80 12.61
C VAL A 44 -15.22 -13.12 13.89
N ASP A 45 -14.34 -12.31 14.48
CA ASP A 45 -14.69 -11.44 15.60
C ASP A 45 -15.73 -10.38 15.18
N ARG A 46 -16.71 -10.09 16.05
CA ARG A 46 -17.72 -9.04 15.86
C ARG A 46 -17.10 -7.67 15.52
N ARG A 47 -15.95 -7.34 16.10
CA ARG A 47 -15.19 -6.10 15.80
C ARG A 47 -14.68 -6.08 14.37
N THR A 48 -14.31 -7.23 13.82
CA THR A 48 -13.94 -7.35 12.41
C THR A 48 -15.15 -7.08 11.54
N VAL A 49 -16.31 -7.65 11.83
CA VAL A 49 -17.56 -7.34 11.09
C VAL A 49 -17.85 -5.84 11.10
N ASP A 50 -17.81 -5.20 12.28
CA ASP A 50 -18.06 -3.77 12.40
C ASP A 50 -17.07 -2.91 11.60
N LYS A 51 -15.80 -3.28 11.63
CA LYS A 51 -14.72 -2.63 10.88
C LYS A 51 -14.96 -2.72 9.37
N TYR A 52 -15.34 -3.88 8.85
CA TYR A 52 -15.60 -4.08 7.41
C TYR A 52 -16.93 -3.46 6.97
N LEU A 53 -17.98 -3.46 7.81
CA LEU A 53 -19.21 -2.71 7.55
C LEU A 53 -18.93 -1.22 7.33
N ASN A 54 -17.95 -0.65 8.03
CA ASN A 54 -17.56 0.76 7.88
C ASN A 54 -16.58 1.02 6.71
N GLY A 55 -16.41 0.08 5.78
CA GLY A 55 -15.63 0.29 4.57
C GLY A 55 -14.12 0.07 4.74
N PHE A 56 -13.70 -0.69 5.75
CA PHE A 56 -12.29 -1.03 5.88
C PHE A 56 -11.78 -1.86 4.71
N VAL A 57 -10.68 -1.41 4.11
CA VAL A 57 -9.95 -2.16 3.08
C VAL A 57 -8.60 -2.61 3.65
N PRO A 58 -8.33 -3.93 3.73
CA PRO A 58 -7.05 -4.42 4.24
C PRO A 58 -5.89 -3.98 3.34
N LYS A 59 -4.90 -3.32 3.93
CA LYS A 59 -3.66 -2.97 3.23
C LYS A 59 -2.76 -4.21 3.17
N ARG A 60 -2.54 -4.75 1.96
CA ARG A 60 -1.68 -5.92 1.72
C ARG A 60 -0.23 -5.74 2.17
N LYS A 61 0.34 -4.54 1.97
CA LYS A 61 1.74 -4.25 2.33
C LYS A 61 1.85 -2.86 2.95
N ARG A 62 2.62 -2.76 4.04
CA ARG A 62 3.06 -1.47 4.57
C ARG A 62 4.03 -0.85 3.58
N LYS A 63 3.74 0.37 3.11
CA LYS A 63 4.75 1.20 2.42
C LYS A 63 5.77 1.64 3.45
N LYS A 64 6.81 0.84 3.66
CA LYS A 64 7.96 1.21 4.50
C LYS A 64 9.04 1.76 3.56
N PRO A 65 9.27 3.08 3.51
CA PRO A 65 10.36 3.61 2.73
C PRO A 65 11.68 3.07 3.28
N SER A 66 12.56 2.62 2.39
CA SER A 66 13.91 2.23 2.79
C SER A 66 14.75 3.48 3.07
N LYS A 67 15.83 3.36 3.85
CA LYS A 67 16.81 4.46 4.00
C LYS A 67 17.43 4.86 2.65
N ILE A 68 17.41 3.97 1.67
CA ILE A 68 18.01 4.16 0.35
C ILE A 68 17.06 4.91 -0.60
N ASP A 69 15.74 4.85 -0.36
CA ASP A 69 14.73 5.47 -1.23
C ASP A 69 14.96 6.99 -1.39
N GLN A 70 15.50 7.63 -0.35
CA GLN A 70 15.86 9.06 -0.37
C GLN A 70 16.97 9.38 -1.38
N TYR A 71 17.84 8.40 -1.69
CA TYR A 71 18.99 8.56 -2.57
C TYR A 71 18.76 8.01 -3.97
N CYS A 72 17.61 7.39 -4.26
CA CYS A 72 17.33 6.83 -5.59
C CYS A 72 17.50 7.86 -6.72
N LYS A 73 17.11 9.13 -6.50
CA LYS A 73 17.32 10.21 -7.48
C LYS A 73 18.80 10.53 -7.71
N VAL A 74 19.59 10.56 -6.63
CA VAL A 74 21.02 10.84 -6.68
C VAL A 74 21.76 9.68 -7.36
N ILE A 75 21.40 8.44 -7.02
CA ILE A 75 21.95 7.24 -7.64
C ILE A 75 21.64 7.21 -9.14
N ALA A 76 20.41 7.57 -9.54
CA ALA A 76 20.04 7.65 -10.96
C ALA A 76 20.87 8.71 -11.72
N ALA A 77 21.08 9.90 -11.12
CA ALA A 77 21.90 10.94 -11.72
C ALA A 77 23.38 10.53 -11.86
N LEU A 78 23.93 9.81 -10.87
CA LEU A 78 25.32 9.33 -10.86
C LEU A 78 25.56 8.14 -11.79
N LEU A 79 24.50 7.45 -12.23
CA LEU A 79 24.57 6.31 -13.15
C LEU A 79 24.07 6.68 -14.55
N SER A 80 23.69 7.93 -14.79
CA SER A 80 23.29 8.41 -16.11
C SER A 80 24.47 8.44 -17.07
N GLU A 81 24.23 8.22 -18.36
CA GLU A 81 25.26 8.22 -19.41
C GLU A 81 25.97 9.58 -19.54
N ASP A 82 25.28 10.67 -19.17
CA ASP A 82 25.83 12.03 -19.14
C ASP A 82 26.80 12.29 -17.97
N SER A 83 26.91 11.35 -17.03
CA SER A 83 27.77 11.52 -15.87
C SER A 83 29.24 11.30 -16.26
N LYS A 84 30.08 12.30 -15.98
CA LYS A 84 31.54 12.22 -16.21
C LYS A 84 32.23 11.13 -15.37
N GLN A 85 31.54 10.58 -14.38
CA GLN A 85 32.10 9.67 -13.39
C GLN A 85 31.49 8.27 -13.52
N VAL A 86 32.25 7.35 -14.12
CA VAL A 86 31.83 5.95 -14.31
C VAL A 86 32.18 5.12 -13.08
N PHE A 87 31.17 4.50 -12.46
CA PHE A 87 31.36 3.58 -11.33
C PHE A 87 31.32 2.12 -11.79
N TYR A 88 32.48 1.53 -12.08
CA TYR A 88 32.57 0.12 -12.52
C TYR A 88 32.15 -0.90 -11.46
N HIS A 89 32.23 -0.56 -10.18
CA HIS A 89 31.96 -1.48 -9.08
C HIS A 89 31.01 -0.88 -8.04
N ARG A 90 30.03 -1.69 -7.63
CA ARG A 90 29.05 -1.34 -6.58
C ARG A 90 29.73 -0.87 -5.27
N ARG A 91 30.88 -1.44 -4.92
CA ARG A 91 31.64 -1.04 -3.71
C ARG A 91 32.09 0.42 -3.76
N VAL A 92 32.57 0.88 -4.92
CA VAL A 92 33.08 2.25 -5.12
C VAL A 92 31.93 3.25 -5.06
N LEU A 93 30.80 2.94 -5.71
CA LEU A 93 29.57 3.74 -5.59
C LEU A 93 29.10 3.82 -4.14
N CYS A 94 29.07 2.71 -3.40
CA CYS A 94 28.67 2.72 -1.99
C CYS A 94 29.63 3.54 -1.11
N GLN A 95 30.93 3.55 -1.38
CA GLN A 95 31.89 4.37 -0.64
C GLN A 95 31.72 5.86 -0.98
N TYR A 96 31.50 6.18 -2.24
CA TYR A 96 31.21 7.55 -2.68
C TYR A 96 29.93 8.09 -2.01
N LEU A 97 28.82 7.34 -2.08
CA LEU A 97 27.56 7.68 -1.42
C LEU A 97 27.74 7.86 0.09
N LYS A 98 28.51 6.99 0.77
CA LYS A 98 28.80 7.18 2.19
C LYS A 98 29.53 8.49 2.47
N LYS A 99 30.57 8.81 1.68
CA LYS A 99 31.38 10.03 1.85
C LYS A 99 30.57 11.31 1.58
N THR A 100 29.74 11.31 0.53
CA THR A 100 28.87 12.44 0.20
C THR A 100 27.74 12.63 1.21
N ILE A 101 27.18 11.55 1.74
CA ILE A 101 26.13 11.60 2.77
C ILE A 101 26.68 12.07 4.13
N THR A 102 27.94 11.78 4.47
CA THR A 102 28.56 12.20 5.74
C THR A 102 29.13 13.63 5.72
N GLY A 103 28.95 14.39 4.64
CA GLY A 103 29.34 15.81 4.58
C GLY A 103 30.85 16.06 4.46
N TRP A 104 31.64 15.05 4.09
CA TRP A 104 33.06 15.26 3.81
C TRP A 104 33.21 15.80 2.40
N SER A 105 33.80 16.98 2.24
CA SER A 105 34.17 17.54 0.94
C SER A 105 35.08 16.54 0.23
N VAL A 106 34.57 15.88 -0.81
CA VAL A 106 35.34 14.91 -1.60
C VAL A 106 35.90 15.67 -2.81
N PRO A 107 37.23 15.88 -2.90
CA PRO A 107 37.81 16.43 -4.12
C PRO A 107 37.56 15.46 -5.31
N PRO A 108 37.51 15.96 -6.56
CA PRO A 108 37.30 15.11 -7.73
C PRO A 108 38.45 14.12 -7.82
N LEU A 109 38.20 12.87 -7.47
CA LEU A 109 39.16 11.80 -7.64
C LEU A 109 39.29 11.53 -9.15
N LEU A 110 40.35 12.07 -9.75
CA LEU A 110 40.90 11.58 -11.00
C LEU A 110 41.27 10.11 -10.78
N PHE A 111 40.37 9.20 -11.16
CA PHE A 111 40.73 7.81 -11.35
C PHE A 111 41.60 7.75 -12.60
N VAL A 112 42.91 7.73 -12.38
CA VAL A 112 43.90 7.40 -13.41
C VAL A 112 43.68 5.94 -13.78
N HIS A 113 43.42 5.70 -15.06
CA HIS A 113 43.44 4.37 -15.65
C HIS A 113 44.88 3.82 -15.56
N THR A 114 45.03 2.68 -14.87
CA THR A 114 46.11 1.72 -15.10
C THR A 114 45.47 0.41 -15.48
#